data_AF-A0A4P2QCZ4-F1
#
_entry.id   AF-A0A4P2QCZ4-F1
#
_cell.length_a   1.000
_cell.length_b   1.000
_cell.length_c   1.000
_cell.angle_alpha   90.00
_cell.angle_beta   90.00
_cell.angle_gamma   90.00
#
_symmetry.space_group_name_H-M   'P 1'
#
loop_
_entity.id
_entity.type
_entity.pdbx_description
1 polymer ?
#
loop_
_entity_poly.entity_id
_entity_poly.type
_entity_poly.pdbx_seq_one_letter_code
_entity_poly.pdbx_strand_id
1 'polypeptide(L)'
;MLHGSLYVDSIRPPRPRSLRPWYLVATMLLTWIIGVRGFMAGCGTAMYLRSGMAPDVTAVAEQARDQGDPFQFTFAVLEAAQAHAMSAHQDVAFPLSIAKVLLGGLLVIASGLALGGRPGTRGFVLQVLAANLAFAAVEYALTRDVRGAWIDMVAQAGALLPPGVPEREGLTNPDLWWTAERVRFVLFELCILGFAALALTRERTKLYFQAVARATDPGDDP
;
A
#
# COMPACT_ATOMS: atom_id res chain seq x y z
N MET A 1 -11.75 31.26 -68.07
CA MET A 1 -11.09 30.13 -67.38
C MET A 1 -10.56 30.65 -66.05
N LEU A 2 -11.32 30.45 -64.97
CA LEU A 2 -10.94 30.81 -63.60
C LEU A 2 -10.61 29.51 -62.88
N HIS A 3 -9.32 29.28 -62.57
CA HIS A 3 -8.91 28.20 -61.69
C HIS A 3 -8.87 28.73 -60.25
N GLY A 4 -10.00 28.58 -59.54
CA GLY A 4 -10.05 28.69 -58.09
C GLY A 4 -9.58 27.36 -57.49
N SER A 5 -8.30 27.26 -57.16
CA SER A 5 -7.77 26.12 -56.40
C SER A 5 -8.17 26.27 -54.94
N LEU A 6 -8.90 25.27 -54.47
CA LEU A 6 -9.36 25.09 -53.10
C LEU A 6 -8.20 25.23 -52.11
N TYR A 7 -8.27 26.28 -51.29
CA TYR A 7 -7.48 26.38 -50.08
C TYR A 7 -7.96 25.28 -49.12
N VAL A 8 -7.30 24.13 -49.16
CA VAL A 8 -7.46 23.10 -48.13
C VAL A 8 -6.86 23.69 -46.86
N ASP A 9 -7.72 24.31 -46.06
CA ASP A 9 -7.41 24.59 -44.66
C ASP A 9 -7.09 23.25 -44.00
N SER A 10 -5.80 22.92 -43.95
CA SER A 10 -5.29 21.86 -43.12
C SER A 10 -5.54 22.30 -41.68
N ILE A 11 -6.74 22.04 -41.16
CA ILE A 11 -6.99 21.98 -39.74
C ILE A 11 -6.11 20.83 -39.25
N ARG A 12 -4.84 21.14 -38.96
CA ARG A 12 -4.00 20.23 -38.19
C ARG A 12 -4.82 19.97 -36.92
N PRO A 13 -5.22 18.72 -36.64
CA PRO A 13 -5.81 18.43 -35.35
C PRO A 13 -4.82 18.96 -34.31
N PRO A 14 -5.28 19.73 -33.30
CA PRO A 14 -4.39 20.31 -32.31
C PRO A 14 -3.50 19.19 -31.80
N ARG A 15 -2.18 19.25 -32.06
CA ARG A 15 -1.24 18.25 -31.58
C ARG A 15 -1.51 18.14 -30.09
N PRO A 16 -1.99 16.99 -29.57
CA PRO A 16 -2.18 16.86 -28.16
C PRO A 16 -0.76 16.94 -27.58
N ARG A 17 -0.40 18.11 -27.02
CA ARG A 17 0.67 18.22 -26.04
C ARG A 17 0.19 17.43 -24.82
N SER A 18 0.18 16.11 -24.94
CA SER A 18 -0.23 15.17 -23.90
C SER A 18 0.95 15.03 -22.95
N LEU A 19 1.28 16.14 -22.27
CA LEU A 19 2.14 16.08 -21.11
C LEU A 19 1.49 15.11 -20.14
N ARG A 20 2.24 14.05 -19.84
CA ARG A 20 1.86 13.01 -18.91
C ARG A 20 1.34 13.68 -17.63
N PRO A 21 0.07 13.46 -17.22
CA PRO A 21 -0.49 14.21 -16.10
C PRO A 21 0.36 13.99 -14.85
N TRP A 22 0.91 15.06 -14.26
CA TRP A 22 1.86 14.93 -13.15
C TRP A 22 1.25 14.17 -11.95
N TYR A 23 -0.05 14.37 -11.70
CA TYR A 23 -0.77 13.68 -10.63
C TYR A 23 -0.90 12.18 -10.89
N LEU A 24 -0.92 11.73 -12.15
CA LEU A 24 -0.87 10.31 -12.49
C LEU A 24 0.50 9.73 -12.10
N VAL A 25 1.58 10.46 -12.42
CA VAL A 25 2.94 10.02 -12.05
C VAL A 25 3.07 9.93 -10.53
N ALA A 26 2.63 10.97 -9.81
CA ALA A 26 2.68 11.00 -8.35
C ALA A 26 1.88 9.85 -7.73
N THR A 27 0.64 9.63 -8.17
CA THR A 27 -0.20 8.54 -7.65
C THR A 27 0.36 7.16 -7.98
N MET A 28 0.89 6.93 -9.19
CA MET A 28 1.51 5.65 -9.55
C MET A 28 2.81 5.39 -8.79
N LEU A 29 3.61 6.42 -8.48
CA LEU A 29 4.79 6.28 -7.62
C LEU A 29 4.39 5.91 -6.18
N LEU A 30 3.35 6.55 -5.65
CA LEU A 30 2.82 6.22 -4.32
C LEU A 30 2.30 4.79 -4.25
N THR A 31 1.53 4.34 -5.25
CA THR A 31 1.05 2.95 -5.30
C THR A 31 2.18 1.96 -5.49
N TRP A 32 3.23 2.32 -6.23
CA TRP A 32 4.44 1.51 -6.35
C TRP A 32 5.13 1.33 -4.99
N ILE A 33 5.31 2.41 -4.22
CA ILE A 33 5.91 2.35 -2.87
C ILE A 33 5.07 1.45 -1.94
N ILE A 34 3.74 1.60 -1.97
CA ILE A 34 2.83 0.74 -1.20
C ILE A 34 2.98 -0.72 -1.62
N GLY A 35 3.04 -0.98 -2.93
CA GLY A 35 3.22 -2.33 -3.46
C GLY A 35 4.53 -2.96 -2.98
N VAL A 36 5.65 -2.23 -3.01
CA VAL A 36 6.95 -2.70 -2.50
C VAL A 36 6.88 -2.98 -1.00
N ARG A 37 6.32 -2.06 -0.21
CA ARG A 37 6.18 -2.24 1.24
C ARG A 37 5.31 -3.46 1.55
N GLY A 38 4.18 -3.61 0.86
CA GLY A 38 3.26 -4.75 1.03
C GLY A 38 3.93 -6.07 0.67
N PHE A 39 4.65 -6.11 -0.45
CA PHE A 39 5.43 -7.27 -0.87
C PHE A 39 6.49 -7.67 0.17
N MET A 40 7.31 -6.71 0.60
CA MET A 40 8.36 -6.95 1.59
C MET A 40 7.79 -7.39 2.94
N ALA A 41 6.73 -6.75 3.41
CA ALA A 41 6.04 -7.14 4.63
C ALA A 41 5.47 -8.55 4.54
N GLY A 42 4.76 -8.88 3.45
CA GLY A 42 4.21 -10.22 3.25
C GLY A 42 5.29 -11.30 3.19
N CYS A 43 6.41 -11.04 2.51
CA CYS A 43 7.55 -11.96 2.48
C CYS A 43 8.16 -12.15 3.87
N GLY A 44 8.37 -11.06 4.61
CA GLY A 44 8.89 -11.09 5.97
C GLY A 44 8.00 -11.92 6.89
N THR A 45 6.70 -11.65 6.90
CA THR A 45 5.73 -12.40 7.72
C THR A 45 5.64 -13.86 7.30
N ALA A 46 5.61 -14.17 6.01
CA ALA A 46 5.55 -15.56 5.54
C ALA A 46 6.81 -16.37 5.92
N MET A 47 8.01 -15.78 5.77
CA MET A 47 9.26 -16.42 6.20
C MET A 47 9.30 -16.61 7.71
N TYR A 48 8.86 -15.60 8.46
CA TYR A 48 8.79 -15.63 9.90
C TYR A 48 7.84 -16.73 10.40
N LEU A 49 6.60 -16.78 9.92
CA LEU A 49 5.63 -17.81 10.29
C LEU A 49 6.09 -19.21 9.90
N ARG A 50 6.76 -19.35 8.76
CA ARG A 50 7.35 -20.63 8.34
C ARG A 50 8.44 -21.13 9.29
N SER A 51 9.15 -20.24 9.98
CA SER A 51 10.21 -20.60 10.93
C SER A 51 9.67 -21.15 12.26
N GLY A 52 8.39 -20.90 12.58
CA GLY A 52 7.74 -21.37 13.80
C GLY A 52 8.24 -20.74 15.10
N MET A 53 9.08 -19.71 15.05
CA MET A 53 9.64 -19.07 16.25
C MET A 53 8.73 -17.94 16.74
N ALA A 54 8.07 -18.10 17.87
CA ALA A 54 7.33 -17.02 18.54
C ALA A 54 8.21 -16.39 19.64
N PRO A 55 8.55 -15.08 19.58
CA PRO A 55 9.28 -14.43 20.65
C PRO A 55 8.41 -14.38 21.92
N ASP A 56 9.05 -14.50 23.07
CA ASP A 56 8.44 -14.22 24.36
C ASP A 56 8.49 -12.71 24.60
N VAL A 57 7.32 -12.07 24.49
CA VAL A 57 7.17 -10.62 24.65
C VAL A 57 7.56 -10.17 26.05
N THR A 58 7.33 -10.99 27.07
CA THR A 58 7.64 -10.64 28.47
C THR A 58 9.15 -10.64 28.68
N ALA A 59 9.84 -11.68 28.19
CA ALA A 59 11.29 -11.76 28.26
C ALA A 59 11.97 -10.61 27.48
N VAL A 60 11.45 -10.25 26.29
CA VAL A 60 11.94 -9.10 25.51
C VAL A 60 11.70 -7.79 26.27
N ALA A 61 10.53 -7.61 26.87
CA ALA A 61 10.20 -6.40 27.63
C ALA A 61 11.09 -6.26 28.87
N GLU A 62 11.33 -7.34 29.62
CA GLU A 62 12.24 -7.34 30.76
C GLU A 62 13.68 -6.98 30.34
N GLN A 63 14.19 -7.62 29.29
CA GLN A 63 15.52 -7.33 28.76
C GLN A 63 15.66 -5.88 28.28
N ALA A 64 14.66 -5.36 27.57
CA ALA A 64 14.70 -3.99 27.06
C ALA A 64 14.53 -2.96 28.18
N ARG A 65 13.79 -3.29 29.23
CA ARG A 65 13.67 -2.45 30.43
C ARG A 65 15.01 -2.33 31.15
N ASP A 66 15.75 -3.43 31.26
CA ASP A 66 17.05 -3.45 31.94
C ASP A 66 18.12 -2.64 31.19
N GLN A 67 17.95 -2.42 29.87
CA GLN A 67 18.80 -1.53 29.07
C GLN A 67 18.54 -0.03 29.34
N GLY A 68 17.41 0.30 29.96
CA GLY A 68 17.12 1.66 30.46
C GLY A 68 16.78 2.72 29.40
N ASP A 69 16.63 2.34 28.12
CA ASP A 69 16.22 3.24 27.04
C ASP A 69 14.72 3.03 26.72
N PRO A 70 13.83 3.99 27.08
CA PRO A 70 12.39 3.89 26.83
C PRO A 70 12.02 3.77 25.35
N PHE A 71 12.82 4.34 24.45
CA PHE A 71 12.57 4.26 23.01
C PHE A 71 12.87 2.86 22.47
N GLN A 72 14.02 2.29 22.85
CA GLN A 72 14.36 0.91 22.50
C GLN A 72 13.40 -0.10 23.11
N PHE A 73 12.97 0.13 24.36
CA PHE A 73 11.91 -0.64 24.99
C PHE A 73 10.65 -0.68 24.12
N THR A 74 10.17 0.50 23.73
CA THR A 74 8.95 0.63 22.92
C THR A 74 9.10 -0.12 21.59
N PHE A 75 10.21 0.07 20.88
CA PHE A 75 10.44 -0.57 19.59
C PHE A 75 10.50 -2.10 19.70
N ALA A 76 11.28 -2.62 20.65
CA ALA A 76 11.46 -4.05 20.84
C ALA A 76 10.14 -4.75 21.25
N VAL A 77 9.37 -4.13 22.14
CA VAL A 77 8.06 -4.64 22.57
C VAL A 77 7.07 -4.67 21.41
N LEU A 78 7.00 -3.60 20.60
CA LEU A 78 6.09 -3.55 19.46
C LEU A 78 6.38 -4.66 18.45
N GLU A 79 7.66 -4.86 18.11
CA GLU A 79 8.09 -5.90 17.18
C GLU A 79 7.81 -7.30 17.72
N ALA A 80 8.19 -7.57 18.98
CA ALA A 80 7.97 -8.86 19.63
C ALA A 80 6.47 -9.18 19.77
N ALA A 81 5.66 -8.21 20.21
CA ALA A 81 4.22 -8.40 20.35
C ALA A 81 3.54 -8.66 19.00
N GLN A 82 3.97 -7.96 17.94
CA GLN A 82 3.41 -8.16 16.61
C GLN A 82 3.76 -9.57 16.09
N ALA A 83 5.02 -9.96 16.21
CA ALA A 83 5.51 -11.27 15.83
C ALA A 83 4.77 -12.39 16.58
N HIS A 84 4.62 -12.25 17.91
CA HIS A 84 3.88 -13.19 18.74
C HIS A 84 2.40 -13.28 18.32
N ALA A 85 1.72 -12.15 18.13
CA ALA A 85 0.30 -12.11 17.76
C ALA A 85 0.04 -12.80 16.41
N MET A 86 0.93 -12.57 15.43
CA MET A 86 0.87 -13.22 14.12
C MET A 86 1.07 -14.73 14.23
N SER A 87 2.00 -15.18 15.09
CA SER A 87 2.26 -16.60 15.30
C SER A 87 1.07 -17.32 15.96
N ALA A 88 0.40 -16.67 16.91
CA ALA A 88 -0.79 -17.20 17.58
C ALA A 88 -1.98 -17.36 16.62
N HIS A 89 -2.01 -16.61 15.52
CA HIS A 89 -3.06 -16.64 14.51
C HIS A 89 -2.54 -17.03 13.13
N GLN A 90 -1.56 -17.94 13.09
CA GLN A 90 -0.87 -18.36 11.85
C GLN A 90 -1.82 -18.83 10.75
N ASP A 91 -2.94 -19.47 11.10
CA ASP A 91 -3.91 -20.01 10.14
C ASP A 91 -4.57 -18.91 9.29
N VAL A 92 -4.64 -17.69 9.82
CA VAL A 92 -5.16 -16.50 9.12
C VAL A 92 -4.00 -15.66 8.59
N ALA A 93 -2.96 -15.43 9.40
CA ALA A 93 -1.87 -14.54 9.06
C ALA A 93 -1.02 -15.06 7.88
N PHE A 94 -0.79 -16.37 7.80
CA PHE A 94 0.01 -16.99 6.74
C PHE A 94 -0.61 -16.84 5.34
N PRO A 95 -1.85 -17.29 5.07
CA PRO A 95 -2.44 -17.13 3.75
C PRO A 95 -2.60 -15.66 3.34
N LEU A 96 -2.92 -14.77 4.29
CA LEU A 96 -2.96 -13.32 4.04
C LEU A 96 -1.59 -12.77 3.64
N SER A 97 -0.51 -13.24 4.27
CA SER A 97 0.85 -12.83 3.90
C SER A 97 1.20 -13.22 2.46
N ILE A 98 0.84 -14.44 2.04
CA ILE A 98 1.04 -14.88 0.65
C ILE A 98 0.22 -14.01 -0.33
N ALA A 99 -1.05 -13.74 -0.01
CA ALA A 99 -1.88 -12.86 -0.82
C ALA A 99 -1.29 -11.44 -0.91
N LYS A 100 -0.75 -10.91 0.18
CA LYS A 100 -0.07 -9.61 0.24
C LYS A 100 1.18 -9.56 -0.64
N VAL A 101 1.97 -10.64 -0.66
CA VAL A 101 3.12 -10.78 -1.58
C VAL A 101 2.65 -10.71 -3.03
N LEU A 102 1.66 -11.53 -3.39
CA LEU A 102 1.17 -11.60 -4.77
C LEU A 102 0.55 -10.28 -5.24
N LEU A 103 -0.35 -9.69 -4.45
CA LEU A 103 -1.02 -8.44 -4.79
C LEU A 103 -0.11 -7.22 -4.72
N GLY A 104 0.81 -7.17 -3.75
CA GLY A 104 1.84 -6.13 -3.66
C GLY A 104 2.79 -6.17 -4.85
N GLY A 105 3.26 -7.36 -5.24
CA GLY A 105 4.07 -7.56 -6.45
C GLY A 105 3.32 -7.18 -7.72
N LEU A 106 2.04 -7.56 -7.84
CA LEU A 106 1.20 -7.18 -8.96
C LEU A 106 0.99 -5.67 -9.04
N LEU A 107 0.82 -5.00 -7.89
CA LEU A 107 0.68 -3.55 -7.80
C LEU A 107 1.96 -2.83 -8.24
N VAL A 108 3.13 -3.35 -7.87
CA VAL A 108 4.44 -2.87 -8.34
C VAL A 108 4.55 -2.95 -9.86
N ILE A 109 4.22 -4.11 -10.43
CA ILE A 109 4.26 -4.33 -11.88
C ILE A 109 3.27 -3.39 -12.59
N ALA A 110 2.01 -3.35 -12.13
CA ALA A 110 0.99 -2.50 -12.73
C ALA A 110 1.36 -1.01 -12.67
N SER A 111 1.87 -0.53 -11.53
CA SER A 111 2.36 0.84 -11.37
C SER A 111 3.52 1.11 -12.32
N GLY A 112 4.48 0.18 -12.45
CA GLY A 112 5.58 0.28 -13.39
C GLY A 112 5.14 0.34 -14.85
N LEU A 113 4.15 -0.48 -15.25
CA LEU A 113 3.56 -0.47 -16.59
C LEU A 113 2.83 0.84 -16.90
N ALA A 114 2.07 1.37 -15.94
CA ALA A 114 1.44 2.68 -16.03
C ALA A 114 2.48 3.81 -16.11
N LEU A 115 3.60 3.67 -15.37
CA LEU A 115 4.75 4.56 -15.40
C LEU A 115 5.47 4.56 -16.76
N GLY A 116 5.64 3.39 -17.36
CA GLY A 116 6.21 3.23 -18.69
C GLY A 116 5.29 3.69 -19.82
N GLY A 117 4.03 4.07 -19.53
CA GLY A 117 3.09 4.51 -20.56
C GLY A 117 2.82 3.42 -21.59
N ARG A 118 2.66 2.17 -21.17
CA ARG A 118 2.34 1.09 -22.10
C ARG A 118 0.87 1.15 -22.54
N PRO A 119 0.56 0.92 -23.82
CA PRO A 119 -0.82 0.94 -24.32
C PRO A 119 -1.65 -0.19 -23.69
N GLY A 120 -2.96 0.03 -23.54
CA GLY A 120 -3.89 -0.96 -22.96
C GLY A 120 -3.77 -1.20 -21.44
N THR A 121 -2.77 -0.63 -20.76
CA THR A 121 -2.50 -0.92 -19.34
C THR A 121 -3.53 -0.34 -18.36
N ARG A 122 -4.26 0.70 -18.75
CA ARG A 122 -5.21 1.40 -17.86
C ARG A 122 -6.25 0.48 -17.22
N GLY A 123 -6.84 -0.44 -18.01
CA GLY A 123 -7.85 -1.37 -17.51
C GLY A 123 -7.26 -2.35 -16.48
N PHE A 124 -6.11 -2.93 -16.82
CA PHE A 124 -5.36 -3.81 -15.92
C PHE A 124 -4.99 -3.12 -14.61
N VAL A 125 -4.47 -1.88 -14.65
CA VAL A 125 -4.08 -1.14 -13.44
C VAL A 125 -5.29 -0.87 -12.56
N LEU A 126 -6.45 -0.53 -13.14
CA LEU A 126 -7.69 -0.36 -12.38
C LEU A 126 -8.15 -1.65 -11.69
N GLN A 127 -8.04 -2.79 -12.37
CA GLN A 127 -8.35 -4.11 -11.77
C GLN A 127 -7.41 -4.43 -10.61
N VAL A 128 -6.10 -4.18 -10.77
CA VAL A 128 -5.11 -4.42 -9.73
C VAL A 128 -5.34 -3.51 -8.53
N LEU A 129 -5.67 -2.23 -8.74
CA LEU A 129 -6.03 -1.31 -7.66
C LEU A 129 -7.28 -1.75 -6.93
N ALA A 130 -8.32 -2.17 -7.66
CA ALA A 130 -9.56 -2.68 -7.06
C ALA A 130 -9.32 -3.95 -6.23
N ALA A 131 -8.52 -4.88 -6.74
CA ALA A 131 -8.14 -6.10 -6.02
C ALA A 131 -7.35 -5.79 -4.74
N ASN A 132 -6.38 -4.86 -4.81
CA ASN A 132 -5.62 -4.43 -3.64
C ASN A 132 -6.50 -3.71 -2.61
N LEU A 133 -7.47 -2.91 -3.05
CA LEU A 133 -8.41 -2.22 -2.16
C LEU A 133 -9.34 -3.22 -1.45
N ALA A 134 -9.89 -4.18 -2.20
CA ALA A 134 -10.72 -5.24 -1.64
C ALA A 134 -9.92 -6.11 -0.67
N PHE A 135 -8.69 -6.48 -1.04
CA PHE A 135 -7.80 -7.24 -0.18
C PHE A 135 -7.45 -6.48 1.10
N ALA A 136 -7.12 -5.19 1.03
CA ALA A 136 -6.85 -4.38 2.21
C ALA A 136 -8.03 -4.37 3.18
N ALA A 137 -9.27 -4.26 2.67
CA ALA A 137 -10.47 -4.34 3.52
C ALA A 137 -10.66 -5.72 4.16
N VAL A 138 -10.42 -6.80 3.41
CA VAL A 138 -10.50 -8.18 3.92
C VAL A 138 -9.39 -8.46 4.95
N GLU A 139 -8.15 -8.10 4.65
CA GLU A 139 -7.01 -8.22 5.56
C GLU A 139 -7.31 -7.44 6.85
N TYR A 140 -7.79 -6.21 6.75
CA TYR A 140 -8.18 -5.43 7.92
C TYR A 140 -9.28 -6.11 8.73
N ALA A 141 -10.33 -6.63 8.10
CA ALA A 141 -11.42 -7.31 8.81
C ALA A 141 -10.94 -8.61 9.50
N LEU A 142 -10.18 -9.45 8.80
CA LEU A 142 -9.75 -10.77 9.30
C LEU A 142 -8.62 -10.69 10.34
N THR A 143 -7.79 -9.64 10.31
CA THR A 143 -6.71 -9.46 11.30
C THR A 143 -7.17 -8.71 12.55
N ARG A 144 -8.48 -8.60 12.80
CA ARG A 144 -9.02 -7.93 14.00
C ARG A 144 -8.51 -8.57 15.29
N ASP A 145 -8.54 -9.89 15.39
CA ASP A 145 -8.14 -10.60 16.60
C ASP A 145 -6.62 -10.57 16.79
N VAL A 146 -5.86 -10.64 15.69
CA VAL A 146 -4.40 -10.43 15.68
C VAL A 146 -4.06 -9.05 16.24
N ARG A 147 -4.75 -7.99 15.78
CA ARG A 147 -4.55 -6.63 16.30
C ARG A 147 -4.96 -6.51 17.76
N GLY A 148 -6.06 -7.13 18.18
CA GLY A 148 -6.47 -7.15 19.58
C GLY A 148 -5.40 -7.76 20.47
N ALA A 149 -4.93 -8.97 20.15
CA ALA A 149 -3.87 -9.64 20.89
C ALA A 149 -2.57 -8.82 20.91
N TRP A 150 -2.19 -8.21 19.79
CA TRP A 150 -1.03 -7.32 19.73
C TRP A 150 -1.16 -6.11 20.66
N ILE A 151 -2.29 -5.41 20.61
CA ILE A 151 -2.56 -4.23 21.45
C ILE A 151 -2.55 -4.60 22.94
N ASP A 152 -3.17 -5.72 23.30
CA ASP A 152 -3.21 -6.20 24.68
C ASP A 152 -1.80 -6.54 25.20
N MET A 153 -0.97 -7.20 24.38
CA MET A 153 0.42 -7.50 24.74
C MET A 153 1.26 -6.23 24.88
N VAL A 154 1.09 -5.25 24.00
CA VAL A 154 1.78 -3.95 24.08
C VAL A 154 1.37 -3.20 25.35
N ALA A 155 0.09 -3.21 25.70
CA ALA A 155 -0.40 -2.56 26.92
C ALA A 155 0.12 -3.25 28.19
N GLN A 156 0.15 -4.58 28.21
CA GLN A 156 0.69 -5.37 29.32
C GLN A 156 2.20 -5.13 29.50
N ALA A 157 2.97 -5.16 28.42
CA ALA A 157 4.40 -4.86 28.46
C ALA A 157 4.65 -3.40 28.86
N GLY A 158 3.89 -2.45 28.34
CA GLY A 158 3.98 -1.03 28.70
C GLY A 158 3.78 -0.76 30.20
N ALA A 159 2.99 -1.61 30.89
CA ALA A 159 2.80 -1.50 32.34
C ALA A 159 4.08 -1.77 33.16
N LEU A 160 5.10 -2.39 32.55
CA LEU A 160 6.42 -2.62 33.17
C LEU A 160 7.29 -1.35 33.24
N LEU A 161 6.94 -0.30 32.49
CA LEU A 161 7.64 0.98 32.57
C LEU A 161 7.32 1.71 33.90
N PRO A 162 8.27 2.46 34.47
CA PRO A 162 8.02 3.27 35.67
C PRO A 162 6.84 4.24 35.48
N PRO A 163 6.04 4.50 36.53
CA PRO A 163 4.99 5.52 36.48
C PRO A 163 5.61 6.91 36.24
N GLY A 164 4.97 7.73 35.40
CA GLY A 164 5.42 9.09 35.07
C GLY A 164 6.31 9.23 33.82
N VAL A 165 6.66 8.11 33.18
CA VAL A 165 7.34 8.11 31.87
C VAL A 165 6.30 8.33 30.76
N PRO A 166 6.46 9.33 29.87
CA PRO A 166 5.44 9.67 28.86
C PRO A 166 5.14 8.51 27.90
N GLU A 167 6.13 7.66 27.60
CA GLU A 167 5.98 6.47 26.76
C GLU A 167 4.99 5.45 27.35
N ARG A 168 4.89 5.37 28.68
CA ARG A 168 3.97 4.45 29.36
C ARG A 168 2.53 4.75 29.01
N GLU A 169 2.11 6.02 29.08
CA GLU A 169 0.73 6.41 28.78
C GLU A 169 0.33 6.07 27.34
N GLY A 170 1.26 6.24 26.39
CA GLY A 170 1.07 5.86 25.00
C GLY A 170 0.92 4.36 24.80
N LEU A 171 1.71 3.55 25.51
CA LEU A 171 1.66 2.08 25.38
C LEU A 171 0.45 1.47 26.08
N THR A 172 0.08 1.98 27.25
CA THR A 172 -0.98 1.37 28.08
C THR A 172 -2.40 1.82 27.72
N ASN A 173 -2.59 2.58 26.64
CA ASN A 173 -3.90 3.08 26.21
C ASN A 173 -4.39 2.36 24.95
N PRO A 174 -5.19 1.29 25.06
CA PRO A 174 -5.67 0.52 23.92
C PRO A 174 -6.49 1.34 22.92
N ASP A 175 -7.26 2.33 23.38
CA ASP A 175 -8.10 3.16 22.51
C ASP A 175 -7.27 4.01 21.55
N LEU A 176 -6.11 4.49 22.00
CA LEU A 176 -5.16 5.19 21.14
C LEU A 176 -4.65 4.27 20.03
N TRP A 177 -4.27 3.03 20.34
CA TRP A 177 -3.79 2.05 19.36
C TRP A 177 -4.86 1.65 18.35
N TRP A 178 -6.08 1.39 18.81
CA TRP A 178 -7.21 1.10 17.92
C TRP A 178 -7.50 2.26 16.98
N THR A 179 -7.43 3.50 17.49
CA THR A 179 -7.62 4.71 16.68
C THR A 179 -6.49 4.89 15.68
N ALA A 180 -5.24 4.73 16.10
CA ALA A 180 -4.07 4.81 15.24
C ALA A 180 -4.13 3.80 14.10
N GLU A 181 -4.51 2.54 14.37
CA GLU A 181 -4.68 1.51 13.35
C GLU A 181 -5.80 1.83 12.35
N ARG A 182 -6.93 2.38 12.82
CA ARG A 182 -8.02 2.85 11.93
C ARG A 182 -7.56 3.98 11.03
N VAL A 183 -6.90 4.99 11.60
CA VAL A 183 -6.39 6.15 10.87
C VAL A 183 -5.34 5.71 9.85
N ARG A 184 -4.41 4.84 10.24
CA ARG A 184 -3.40 4.26 9.36
C ARG A 184 -4.04 3.55 8.17
N PHE A 185 -5.01 2.69 8.42
CA PHE A 185 -5.73 1.95 7.38
C PHE A 185 -6.44 2.89 6.39
N VAL A 186 -7.20 3.86 6.90
CA VAL A 186 -7.95 4.80 6.04
C VAL A 186 -6.99 5.66 5.22
N LEU A 187 -5.99 6.29 5.85
CA LEU A 187 -5.11 7.24 5.18
C LEU A 187 -4.13 6.58 4.21
N PHE A 188 -3.45 5.50 4.63
CA PHE A 188 -2.39 4.93 3.83
C PHE A 188 -2.87 3.88 2.84
N GLU A 189 -3.89 3.10 3.17
CA GLU A 189 -4.35 2.02 2.29
C GLU A 189 -5.51 2.50 1.43
N LEU A 190 -6.61 2.97 2.03
CA LEU A 190 -7.80 3.34 1.26
C LEU A 190 -7.62 4.63 0.47
N CYS A 191 -7.13 5.71 1.08
CA CYS A 191 -7.02 6.98 0.40
C CYS A 191 -6.00 6.93 -0.75
N ILE A 192 -4.83 6.33 -0.56
CA ILE A 192 -3.81 6.31 -1.63
C ILE A 192 -4.27 5.45 -2.83
N LEU A 193 -4.80 4.25 -2.59
CA LEU A 193 -5.35 3.41 -3.66
C LEU A 193 -6.56 4.06 -4.32
N GLY A 194 -7.44 4.69 -3.53
CA GLY A 194 -8.60 5.44 -4.01
C GLY A 194 -8.21 6.62 -4.89
N PHE A 195 -7.23 7.42 -4.48
CA PHE A 195 -6.73 8.55 -5.27
C PHE A 195 -6.07 8.09 -6.57
N ALA A 196 -5.35 6.97 -6.56
CA ALA A 196 -4.78 6.39 -7.77
C ALA A 196 -5.88 5.91 -8.75
N ALA A 197 -6.92 5.26 -8.25
CA ALA A 197 -8.07 4.85 -9.07
C ALA A 197 -8.81 6.08 -9.64
N LEU A 198 -9.03 7.11 -8.84
CA LEU A 198 -9.60 8.39 -9.29
C LEU A 198 -8.72 9.07 -10.34
N ALA A 199 -7.40 9.08 -10.16
CA ALA A 199 -6.47 9.64 -11.14
C ALA A 199 -6.54 8.92 -12.49
N LEU A 200 -6.73 7.60 -12.49
CA LEU A 200 -6.89 6.77 -13.70
C LEU A 200 -8.26 6.89 -14.37
N THR A 201 -9.29 7.35 -13.65
CA THR A 201 -10.63 7.58 -14.21
C THR A 201 -10.80 8.99 -14.77
N ARG A 202 -9.91 9.94 -14.47
CA ARG A 202 -9.95 11.30 -15.03
C ARG A 202 -9.75 11.32 -16.53
N GLU A 203 -10.51 12.20 -17.19
CA GLU A 203 -10.55 12.35 -18.65
C GLU A 203 -9.17 12.60 -19.27
N ARG A 204 -8.37 13.50 -18.68
CA ARG A 204 -6.99 13.77 -19.15
C ARG A 204 -6.12 12.51 -19.16
N THR A 205 -6.27 11.62 -18.18
CA THR A 205 -5.55 10.34 -18.13
C THR A 205 -6.07 9.38 -19.20
N LYS A 206 -7.39 9.35 -19.46
CA LYS A 206 -7.97 8.55 -20.55
C LYS A 206 -7.37 8.97 -21.90
N LEU A 207 -7.33 10.27 -22.16
CA LEU A 207 -6.78 10.85 -23.38
C LEU A 207 -5.29 10.55 -23.54
N TYR A 208 -4.52 10.60 -22.45
CA TYR A 208 -3.10 10.22 -22.46
C TYR A 208 -2.91 8.76 -22.89
N PHE A 209 -3.59 7.80 -22.26
CA PHE A 209 -3.46 6.38 -22.62
C PHE A 209 -4.00 6.06 -24.02
N GLN A 210 -5.02 6.78 -24.50
CA GLN A 210 -5.51 6.67 -25.88
C GLN A 210 -4.49 7.20 -26.89
N ALA A 211 -3.85 8.34 -26.60
CA ALA A 211 -2.82 8.93 -27.46
C ALA A 211 -1.59 7.99 -27.57
N VAL A 212 -1.18 7.40 -26.45
CA VAL A 212 -0.12 6.37 -26.39
C VAL A 212 -0.48 5.14 -27.23
N ALA A 213 -1.72 4.66 -27.14
CA ALA A 213 -2.18 3.52 -27.93
C ALA A 213 -2.10 3.79 -29.43
N ARG A 214 -2.61 4.94 -29.89
CA ARG A 214 -2.52 5.35 -31.30
C ARG A 214 -1.09 5.53 -31.81
N ALA A 215 -0.18 6.01 -30.96
CA ALA A 215 1.22 6.19 -31.35
C ALA A 215 1.97 4.84 -31.51
N THR A 216 1.48 3.77 -30.87
CA THR A 216 2.10 2.44 -30.93
C THR A 216 1.54 1.61 -32.09
N ASP A 217 0.35 1.95 -32.60
CA ASP A 217 -0.33 1.27 -33.70
C ASP A 217 -0.62 2.25 -34.85
N PRO A 218 0.38 2.61 -35.67
CA PRO A 218 0.20 3.53 -36.80
C PRO A 218 -0.47 2.88 -38.03
N GLY A 219 -0.99 1.64 -37.90
CA GLY A 219 -1.45 0.83 -39.04
C GLY A 219 -2.89 1.06 -39.51
N ASP A 220 -3.71 1.80 -38.76
CA ASP A 220 -5.14 1.99 -39.04
C ASP A 220 -5.49 3.46 -39.39
N ASP A 221 -4.80 4.04 -40.38
CA ASP A 221 -5.32 5.19 -41.13
C ASP A 221 -5.73 4.69 -42.54
N PRO A 222 -7.04 4.66 -42.91
CA PRO A 222 -7.49 4.39 -44.27
C PRO A 222 -7.21 5.53 -45.26
#